data_AF-T1EL09-F1
#
_entry.id   AF-T1EL09-F1
#
_cell.length_a   1.000
_cell.length_b   1.000
_cell.length_c   1.000
_cell.angle_alpha   90.00
_cell.angle_beta   90.00
_cell.angle_gamma   90.00
#
_symmetry.space_group_name_H-M   'P 1'
#
loop_
_entity.id
_entity.type
_entity.pdbx_description
1 polymer ?
#
loop_
_entity_poly.entity_id
_entity_poly.type
_entity_poly.pdbx_seq_one_letter_code
_entity_poly.pdbx_strand_id
1 'polypeptide(L)' 'PNAHLNLEWVYGYRGHQCRNNLYYNKNGELVYFVAGVAIVFNTSEKRQKFYFGHNDDIIR' A
#
# COMPACT_ATOMS: atom_id res chain seq x y z
N PRO A 1 14.46 24.78 2.38
CA PRO A 1 13.29 24.47 3.24
C PRO A 1 13.66 23.40 4.29
N ASN A 2 13.41 23.66 5.56
CA ASN A 2 13.66 22.70 6.65
C ASN A 2 12.40 21.89 6.96
N ALA A 3 11.85 21.23 5.95
CA ALA A 3 10.64 20.41 6.07
C ALA A 3 10.73 19.18 5.16
N HIS A 4 10.04 18.12 5.56
CA HIS A 4 9.95 16.86 4.82
C HIS A 4 8.48 16.51 4.56
N LEU A 5 8.23 15.84 3.44
CA LEU A 5 6.93 15.27 3.11
C LEU A 5 6.88 13.83 3.60
N ASN A 6 5.76 13.46 4.22
CA ASN A 6 5.47 12.08 4.59
C ASN A 6 4.18 11.66 3.90
N LEU A 7 4.17 10.44 3.36
CA LEU A 7 2.97 9.87 2.77
C LEU A 7 1.96 9.57 3.88
N GLU A 8 0.77 10.16 3.77
CA GLU A 8 -0.31 9.95 4.74
C GLU A 8 -1.30 8.88 4.25
N TRP A 9 -1.65 8.90 2.97
CA TRP A 9 -2.66 8.02 2.41
C TRP A 9 -2.42 7.75 0.92
N VAL A 10 -2.69 6.51 0.50
CA VAL A 10 -2.82 6.14 -0.91
C VAL A 10 -4.29 5.85 -1.20
N TYR A 11 -4.83 6.60 -2.16
CA TYR A 11 -6.17 6.36 -2.69
C TYR A 11 -6.11 5.45 -3.91
N GLY A 12 -7.06 4.52 -3.99
CA GLY A 12 -7.21 3.59 -5.10
C GLY A 12 -6.71 2.18 -4.82
N TYR A 13 -7.07 1.28 -5.73
CA TYR A 13 -6.69 -0.13 -5.74
C TYR A 13 -6.49 -0.55 -7.19
N ARG A 14 -5.35 -1.18 -7.51
CA ARG A 14 -5.01 -1.63 -8.86
C ARG A 14 -5.70 -2.96 -9.20
N GLY A 15 -7.04 -2.95 -9.25
CA GLY A 15 -7.83 -4.16 -9.51
C GLY A 15 -7.99 -4.55 -10.98
N HIS A 16 -7.82 -3.59 -11.91
CA HIS A 16 -8.07 -3.83 -13.34
C HIS A 16 -6.94 -4.58 -14.04
N GLN A 17 -5.68 -4.27 -13.68
CA GLN A 17 -4.48 -4.77 -14.37
C GLN A 17 -3.73 -5.84 -13.60
N CYS A 18 -4.01 -6.02 -12.31
CA CYS A 18 -3.33 -6.99 -11.46
C CYS A 18 -4.32 -8.02 -10.93
N ARG A 19 -3.86 -9.26 -10.79
CA ARG A 19 -4.52 -10.34 -10.06
C ARG A 19 -3.63 -10.72 -8.88
N ASN A 20 -4.20 -11.39 -7.88
CA ASN A 20 -3.43 -11.89 -6.73
C ASN A 20 -2.61 -10.77 -6.05
N ASN A 21 -3.23 -9.62 -5.79
CA ASN A 21 -2.59 -8.45 -5.19
C ASN A 21 -3.36 -7.90 -3.99
N LEU A 22 -4.26 -8.70 -3.40
CA LEU A 22 -4.99 -8.37 -2.18
C LEU A 22 -5.00 -9.59 -1.26
N TYR A 23 -4.48 -9.41 -0.05
CA TYR A 23 -4.32 -10.47 0.94
C TYR A 23 -4.67 -9.98 2.34
N TYR A 24 -4.97 -10.91 3.25
CA TYR A 24 -4.98 -10.64 4.68
C TYR A 24 -3.68 -11.17 5.30
N ASN A 25 -3.05 -10.39 6.17
CA ASN A 25 -1.95 -10.89 6.98
C ASN A 25 -2.46 -11.59 8.26
N LYS A 26 -1.55 -12.15 9.06
CA LYS A 26 -1.88 -12.84 10.33
C LYS A 26 -2.60 -11.97 11.37
N ASN A 27 -2.53 -10.64 11.23
CA ASN A 27 -3.19 -9.68 12.11
C ASN A 27 -4.57 -9.26 11.56
N GLY A 28 -5.01 -9.79 10.41
CA GLY A 28 -6.24 -9.37 9.74
C GLY A 28 -6.14 -8.03 9.01
N GLU A 29 -4.93 -7.50 8.81
CA GLU A 29 -4.71 -6.26 8.03
C GLU A 29 -4.71 -6.58 6.53
N LEU A 30 -5.27 -5.67 5.73
CA LEU A 30 -5.27 -5.79 4.26
C LEU A 30 -3.89 -5.46 3.72
N VAL A 31 -3.36 -6.32 2.85
CA VAL A 31 -2.07 -6.13 2.19
C VAL A 31 -2.29 -6.10 0.69
N TYR A 32 -1.94 -4.97 0.06
CA TYR A 32 -2.06 -4.77 -1.38
C TYR A 32 -1.02 -3.76 -1.87
N PHE A 33 -1.00 -3.50 -3.17
CA PHE A 33 -0.10 -2.51 -3.75
C PHE A 33 -0.78 -1.64 -4.81
N VAL A 34 -0.27 -0.41 -4.95
CA VAL A 34 -0.62 0.56 -5.99
C VAL A 34 0.67 1.27 -6.40
N ALA A 35 0.90 1.40 -7.71
CA ALA A 35 2.18 1.86 -8.25
C ALA A 35 3.37 1.08 -7.64
N GLY A 36 4.43 1.77 -7.23
CA GLY A 36 5.59 1.19 -6.54
C GLY A 36 5.44 1.04 -5.02
N VAL A 37 4.25 1.23 -4.44
CA VAL A 37 4.05 1.24 -2.99
C VAL A 37 3.26 0.02 -2.53
N ALA A 38 3.82 -0.75 -1.60
CA ALA A 38 3.08 -1.78 -0.87
C ALA A 38 2.45 -1.19 0.39
N ILE A 39 1.19 -1.55 0.63
CA ILE A 39 0.32 -0.96 1.64
C ILE A 39 -0.15 -2.07 2.58
N VAL A 40 0.01 -1.84 3.88
CA VAL A 40 -0.65 -2.61 4.94
C VAL A 40 -1.70 -1.71 5.57
N PHE A 41 -2.97 -2.02 5.34
CA PHE A 41 -4.11 -1.23 5.78
C PHE A 41 -4.87 -1.91 6.92
N ASN A 42 -4.86 -1.26 8.08
CA ASN A 42 -5.73 -1.62 9.20
C ASN A 42 -7.06 -0.88 9.05
N THR A 43 -8.12 -1.63 8.75
CA THR A 43 -9.46 -1.10 8.49
C THR A 43 -10.16 -0.60 9.76
N SER A 44 -9.85 -1.17 10.93
CA SER A 44 -10.40 -0.80 12.22
C SER A 44 -9.87 0.55 12.70
N GLU A 45 -8.56 0.75 12.59
CA GLU A 45 -7.88 1.99 12.99
C GLU A 45 -7.87 3.06 11.89
N LYS A 46 -8.33 2.71 10.68
CA LYS A 46 -8.23 3.55 9.48
C LYS A 46 -6.81 4.09 9.27
N ARG A 47 -5.82 3.19 9.34
CA ARG A 47 -4.39 3.54 9.24
C ARG A 47 -3.67 2.70 8.20
N GLN A 48 -2.90 3.37 7.35
CA GLN A 48 -2.04 2.74 6.35
C GLN A 48 -0.57 2.77 6.80
N LYS A 49 0.14 1.67 6.56
CA LYS A 49 1.60 1.58 6.64
C LYS A 49 2.13 1.31 5.24
N PHE A 50 3.27 1.91 4.91
CA PHE A 50 3.82 1.90 3.57
C PHE A 50 5.19 1.23 3.53
N TYR A 51 5.47 0.52 2.44
CA TYR A 51 6.78 0.00 2.11
C TYR A 51 7.23 0.54 0.75
N PHE A 52 8.38 1.21 0.74
CA PHE A 52 8.96 1.93 -0.41
C PHE A 52 10.19 1.23 -1.00
N GLY A 53 10.30 -0.09 -0.87
CA GLY A 53 11.47 -0.83 -1.36
C GLY A 53 11.56 -0.95 -2.88
N HIS A 54 10.49 -0.61 -3.61
CA HIS A 54 10.46 -0.66 -5.06
C HIS A 54 10.73 0.74 -5.66
N ASN A 55 11.54 0.77 -6.72
CA ASN A 55 11.88 1.97 -7.48
C ASN A 55 11.03 2.15 -8.75
N ASP A 56 10.13 1.20 -9.03
CA ASP A 56 9.16 1.21 -10.13
C ASP A 56 7.89 0.46 -9.68
N ASP A 57 6.91 0.35 -10.57
CA ASP A 57 5.66 -0.36 -10.37
C ASP A 57 5.87 -1.78 -9.82
N ILE A 58 5.10 -2.15 -8.79
CA ILE A 58 5.03 -3.54 -8.32
C ILE A 58 4.24 -4.33 -9.36
N ILE A 59 4.94 -5.18 -10.11
CA ILE A 59 4.37 -6.07 -11.12
C ILE A 59 4.41 -7.49 -10.57
N ARG A 60 3.24 -8.13 -10.47
CA ARG A 60 3.11 -9.55 -10.14
C ARG A 60 2.21 -10.23 -11.16
#